data_AF-A0A7X7CBE6-F1
#
_entry.id   AF-A0A7X7CBE6-F1
#
_cell.length_a   1.000
_cell.length_b   1.000
_cell.length_c   1.000
_cell.angle_alpha   90.00
_cell.angle_beta   90.00
_cell.angle_gamma   90.00
#
_symmetry.space_group_name_H-M   'P 1'
#
loop_
_entity.id
_entity.type
_entity.pdbx_description
1 polymer ?
#
loop_
_entity_poly.entity_id
_entity_poly.type
_entity_poly.pdbx_seq_one_letter_code
_entity_poly.pdbx_strand_id
1 'polypeptide(L)'
;MTSSADVEEVVAGAMGLLTEPREGLVIVDTTTAEPSSTRMLGALAAEKGVGFVDAPLTRGPAQAEAGELNTMVGGEDAHVEKALPVIETYSVYQLRTGGLGTGHTLKLINNTIIQA
;
A
#
# COMPACT_ATOMS: atom_id res chain seq x y z
N MET A 1 -16.14 -4.62 -3.37
CA MET A 1 -15.28 -3.69 -2.60
C MET A 1 -14.27 -4.56 -1.89
N THR A 2 -12.98 -4.33 -2.09
CA THR A 2 -11.90 -5.06 -1.39
C THR A 2 -11.79 -4.54 0.04
N SER A 3 -11.63 -5.45 1.01
CA SER A 3 -11.52 -5.16 2.44
C SER A 3 -10.12 -5.47 2.97
N SER A 4 -9.80 -4.98 4.18
CA SER A 4 -8.55 -5.36 4.87
C SER A 4 -8.41 -6.87 5.05
N ALA A 5 -9.52 -7.58 5.29
CA ALA A 5 -9.52 -9.04 5.42
C ALA A 5 -9.11 -9.74 4.11
N ASP A 6 -9.50 -9.18 2.95
CA ASP A 6 -9.07 -9.71 1.65
C ASP A 6 -7.56 -9.52 1.46
N VAL A 7 -7.01 -8.37 1.90
CA VAL A 7 -5.56 -8.11 1.86
C VAL A 7 -4.82 -9.05 2.81
N GLU A 8 -5.35 -9.27 4.01
CA GLU A 8 -4.78 -10.20 4.99
C GLU A 8 -4.70 -11.62 4.44
N GLU A 9 -5.75 -12.11 3.78
CA GLU A 9 -5.74 -13.44 3.16
C GLU A 9 -4.72 -13.53 2.02
N VAL A 10 -4.66 -12.52 1.13
CA VAL A 10 -3.70 -12.51 0.01
C VAL A 10 -2.25 -12.43 0.51
N VAL A 11 -1.99 -11.69 1.58
CA VAL A 11 -0.63 -11.49 2.09
C VAL A 11 -0.20 -12.65 2.99
N ALA A 12 -1.01 -12.98 4.00
CA ALA A 12 -0.63 -13.85 5.12
C ALA A 12 -1.48 -15.13 5.22
N GLY A 13 -2.44 -15.35 4.30
CA GLY A 13 -3.23 -16.57 4.24
C GLY A 13 -2.39 -17.80 3.90
N ALA A 14 -3.03 -18.98 3.91
CA ALA A 14 -2.35 -20.27 3.77
C ALA A 14 -1.58 -20.43 2.43
N MET A 15 -1.97 -19.69 1.41
CA MET A 15 -1.32 -19.61 0.08
C MET A 15 -0.87 -18.17 -0.23
N GLY A 16 -0.72 -17.34 0.80
CA GLY A 16 -0.44 -15.92 0.67
C GLY A 16 1.01 -15.62 0.28
N LEU A 17 1.27 -14.35 -0.02
CA LEU A 17 2.57 -13.85 -0.47
C LEU A 17 3.72 -14.10 0.52
N LEU A 18 3.43 -14.31 1.81
CA LEU A 18 4.42 -14.57 2.86
C LEU A 18 4.75 -16.06 3.07
N THR A 19 4.14 -16.98 2.33
CA THR A 19 4.40 -18.42 2.46
C THR A 19 5.80 -18.80 1.98
N GLU A 20 6.16 -18.40 0.76
CA GLU A 20 7.48 -18.62 0.14
C GLU A 20 7.96 -17.33 -0.57
N PRO A 21 8.26 -16.26 0.17
CA PRO A 21 8.62 -14.99 -0.45
C PRO A 21 9.99 -15.07 -1.11
N ARG A 22 10.08 -14.51 -2.32
CA ARG A 22 11.36 -14.31 -2.99
C ARG A 22 12.22 -13.29 -2.24
N GLU A 23 13.54 -13.44 -2.32
CA GLU A 23 14.47 -12.47 -1.74
C GLU A 23 14.23 -11.07 -2.31
N GLY A 24 14.19 -10.09 -1.41
CA GLY A 24 13.97 -8.68 -1.75
C GLY A 24 12.55 -8.37 -2.24
N LEU A 25 11.55 -9.21 -1.95
CA LEU A 25 10.16 -8.87 -2.21
C LEU A 25 9.75 -7.60 -1.44
N VAL A 26 9.00 -6.72 -2.10
CA VAL A 26 8.29 -5.60 -1.48
C VAL A 26 6.82 -5.71 -1.88
N ILE A 27 5.93 -5.72 -0.89
CA ILE A 27 4.49 -5.70 -1.09
C ILE A 27 4.03 -4.24 -1.03
N VAL A 28 3.28 -3.81 -2.05
CA VAL A 28 2.67 -2.48 -2.11
C VAL A 28 1.15 -2.65 -2.07
N ASP A 29 0.53 -2.25 -0.96
CA ASP A 29 -0.92 -2.28 -0.80
C ASP A 29 -1.51 -0.94 -1.26
N THR A 30 -2.20 -0.97 -2.40
CA THR A 30 -2.86 0.20 -3.00
C THR A 30 -4.35 0.26 -2.70
N THR A 31 -4.86 -0.63 -1.84
CA THR A 31 -6.27 -0.66 -1.47
C THR A 31 -6.63 0.52 -0.57
N THR A 32 -7.88 0.59 -0.12
CA THR A 32 -8.25 1.44 1.01
C THR A 32 -8.45 0.52 2.22
N ALA A 33 -7.37 0.31 2.97
CA ALA A 33 -7.35 -0.61 4.11
C ALA A 33 -7.29 0.10 5.47
N GLU A 34 -7.49 -0.68 6.53
CA GLU A 34 -7.32 -0.24 7.91
C GLU A 34 -5.83 -0.11 8.27
N PRO A 35 -5.37 1.03 8.81
CA PRO A 35 -3.97 1.22 9.17
C PRO A 35 -3.43 0.20 10.19
N SER A 36 -4.29 -0.31 11.07
CA SER A 36 -3.96 -1.39 12.02
C SER A 36 -3.59 -2.69 11.31
N SER A 37 -4.41 -3.11 10.33
CA SER A 37 -4.17 -4.30 9.52
C SER A 37 -2.87 -4.16 8.72
N THR A 38 -2.65 -3.01 8.07
CA THR A 38 -1.40 -2.73 7.35
C THR A 38 -0.16 -2.87 8.24
N ARG A 39 -0.18 -2.31 9.46
CA ARG A 39 0.96 -2.42 10.39
C ARG A 39 1.18 -3.84 10.87
N MET A 40 0.11 -4.59 11.12
CA MET A 40 0.19 -6.02 11.46
C MET A 40 0.85 -6.82 10.33
N LEU A 41 0.37 -6.65 9.08
CA LEU A 41 0.95 -7.31 7.91
C LEU A 41 2.40 -6.91 7.67
N GLY A 42 2.75 -5.64 7.89
CA GLY A 42 4.13 -5.17 7.83
C GLY A 42 5.05 -5.87 8.83
N ALA A 43 4.58 -6.11 10.06
CA ALA A 43 5.36 -6.85 11.05
C ALA A 43 5.58 -8.31 10.63
N LEU A 44 4.53 -8.99 10.14
CA LEU A 44 4.64 -10.36 9.62
C LEU A 44 5.56 -10.44 8.40
N ALA A 45 5.50 -9.45 7.50
CA ALA A 45 6.36 -9.35 6.34
C ALA A 45 7.83 -9.17 6.75
N ALA A 46 8.10 -8.31 7.73
CA ALA A 46 9.45 -8.07 8.23
C ALA A 46 10.09 -9.34 8.83
N GLU A 47 9.33 -10.18 9.54
CA GLU A 47 9.81 -11.49 10.03
C GLU A 47 10.29 -12.42 8.90
N LYS A 48 9.79 -12.20 7.67
CA LYS A 48 10.17 -12.94 6.46
C LYS A 48 11.17 -12.19 5.58
N GLY A 49 11.69 -11.05 6.02
CA GLY A 49 12.57 -10.20 5.22
C GLY A 49 11.88 -9.53 4.01
N VAL A 50 10.56 -9.37 4.07
CA VAL A 50 9.74 -8.76 3.02
C VAL A 50 9.44 -7.32 3.39
N GLY A 51 9.65 -6.41 2.44
CA GLY A 51 9.27 -5.01 2.59
C GLY A 51 7.77 -4.80 2.44
N PHE A 52 7.22 -3.80 3.11
CA PHE A 52 5.80 -3.45 3.00
C PHE A 52 5.63 -1.94 2.86
N VAL A 53 4.75 -1.53 1.95
CA VAL A 53 4.42 -0.14 1.62
C VAL A 53 2.90 -0.03 1.50
N ASP A 54 2.28 0.94 2.15
CA ASP A 54 0.91 1.35 1.85
C ASP A 54 0.91 2.54 0.91
N ALA A 55 0.16 2.42 -0.18
CA ALA A 55 0.12 3.41 -1.26
C ALA A 55 -1.31 3.57 -1.82
N PRO A 56 -2.34 3.85 -0.97
CA PRO A 56 -3.72 4.03 -1.41
C PRO A 56 -3.86 5.06 -2.52
N LEU A 57 -4.75 4.76 -3.45
CA LEU A 57 -4.95 5.56 -4.67
C LEU A 57 -6.02 6.62 -4.49
N THR A 58 -5.88 7.71 -5.24
CA THR A 58 -6.89 8.76 -5.42
C THR A 58 -7.09 9.02 -6.92
N ARG A 59 -8.14 9.77 -7.26
CA ARG A 59 -8.67 9.96 -8.63
C ARG A 59 -9.48 8.74 -9.11
N GLY A 60 -10.01 8.81 -10.32
CA GLY A 60 -11.00 7.85 -10.84
C GLY A 60 -10.44 6.89 -11.88
N PRO A 61 -11.27 5.95 -12.37
CA PRO A 61 -10.88 4.95 -13.37
C PRO A 61 -10.28 5.53 -14.65
N ALA A 62 -10.77 6.69 -15.11
CA ALA A 62 -10.23 7.37 -16.29
C ALA A 62 -8.75 7.76 -16.10
N GLN A 63 -8.36 8.14 -14.88
CA GLN A 63 -6.96 8.46 -14.57
C GLN A 63 -6.12 7.21 -14.33
N ALA A 64 -6.73 6.12 -13.85
CA ALA A 64 -6.03 4.83 -13.79
C ALA A 64 -5.62 4.38 -15.19
N GLU A 65 -6.53 4.45 -16.17
CA GLU A 65 -6.27 4.08 -17.57
C GLU A 65 -5.19 4.97 -18.20
N ALA A 66 -5.16 6.26 -17.83
CA ALA A 66 -4.19 7.23 -18.35
C ALA A 66 -2.83 7.19 -17.61
N GLY A 67 -2.69 6.40 -16.53
CA GLY A 67 -1.49 6.43 -15.68
C GLY A 67 -1.32 7.73 -14.88
N GLU A 68 -2.43 8.43 -14.62
CA GLU A 68 -2.48 9.75 -13.97
C GLU A 68 -3.03 9.71 -12.55
N LEU A 69 -2.94 8.58 -11.84
CA LEU A 69 -3.40 8.51 -10.45
C LEU A 69 -2.51 9.37 -9.53
N ASN A 70 -2.97 9.60 -8.30
CA ASN A 70 -2.10 10.05 -7.23
C ASN A 70 -2.15 9.06 -6.08
N THR A 71 -1.06 8.93 -5.33
CA THR A 71 -0.96 8.03 -4.19
C THR A 71 -0.38 8.72 -2.94
N MET A 72 -0.73 8.19 -1.77
CA MET A 72 -0.20 8.58 -0.46
C MET A 72 0.66 7.42 0.04
N VAL A 73 1.98 7.59 0.06
CA VAL A 73 2.93 6.49 0.25
C VAL A 73 3.49 6.50 1.66
N GLY A 74 3.13 5.48 2.44
CA GLY A 74 3.66 5.17 3.76
C GLY A 74 4.55 3.93 3.73
N GLY A 75 5.64 3.95 4.51
CA GLY A 75 6.59 2.86 4.58
C GLY A 75 8.02 3.34 4.80
N GLU A 76 8.90 2.42 5.17
CA GLU A 76 10.33 2.69 5.32
C GLU A 76 10.96 3.12 3.98
N ASP A 77 11.89 4.08 4.04
CA ASP A 77 12.43 4.74 2.86
C ASP A 77 13.08 3.74 1.89
N ALA A 78 13.82 2.76 2.37
CA ALA A 78 14.44 1.74 1.51
C ALA A 78 13.42 0.93 0.70
N HIS A 79 12.28 0.57 1.30
CA HIS A 79 11.21 -0.16 0.62
C HIS A 79 10.46 0.72 -0.37
N VAL A 80 10.26 1.99 -0.01
CA VAL A 80 9.56 2.96 -0.85
C VAL A 80 10.40 3.34 -2.05
N GLU A 81 11.68 3.66 -1.87
CA GLU A 81 12.62 3.94 -2.96
C GLU A 81 12.68 2.78 -3.95
N LYS A 82 12.64 1.54 -3.47
CA LYS A 82 12.59 0.34 -4.32
C LYS A 82 11.27 0.20 -5.08
N ALA A 83 10.15 0.59 -4.48
CA ALA A 83 8.82 0.50 -5.11
C ALA A 83 8.53 1.69 -6.06
N LEU A 84 9.17 2.84 -5.84
CA LEU A 84 8.85 4.10 -6.50
C LEU A 84 8.88 4.02 -8.04
N PRO A 85 9.88 3.38 -8.70
CA PRO A 85 9.89 3.29 -10.15
C PRO A 85 8.67 2.57 -10.74
N VAL A 86 8.06 1.64 -9.99
CA VAL A 86 6.82 0.97 -10.40
C VAL A 86 5.62 1.88 -10.14
N ILE A 87 5.58 2.55 -8.99
CA ILE A 87 4.49 3.47 -8.62
C ILE A 87 4.39 4.63 -9.62
N GLU A 88 5.53 5.17 -10.08
CA GLU A 88 5.59 6.25 -11.06
C GLU A 88 5.04 5.88 -12.45
N THR A 89 4.85 4.58 -12.74
CA THR A 89 4.26 4.15 -14.03
C THR A 89 2.76 4.40 -14.12
N TYR A 90 2.07 4.52 -12.99
CA TYR A 90 0.61 4.70 -12.94
C TYR A 90 0.18 5.92 -12.12
N SER A 91 1.12 6.62 -11.49
CA SER A 91 0.87 7.77 -10.64
C SER A 91 1.74 8.95 -11.04
N VAL A 92 1.14 10.13 -11.10
CA VAL A 92 1.81 11.41 -11.41
C VAL A 92 2.11 12.24 -10.17
N TYR A 93 1.60 11.84 -9.00
CA TYR A 93 1.90 12.49 -7.73
C TYR A 93 1.91 11.48 -6.56
N GLN A 94 3.05 11.37 -5.89
CA GLN A 94 3.30 10.48 -4.74
C GLN A 94 3.58 11.30 -3.48
N LEU A 95 2.62 11.42 -2.58
CA LEU A 95 2.83 12.11 -1.30
C LEU A 95 3.47 11.14 -0.30
N ARG A 96 4.70 11.41 0.14
CA ARG A 96 5.32 10.66 1.26
C ARG A 96 4.62 11.03 2.57
N THR A 97 4.10 10.04 3.29
CA THR A 97 3.31 10.25 4.53
C THR A 97 4.04 9.81 5.80
N GLY A 98 5.24 9.22 5.67
CA GLY A 98 6.04 8.73 6.78
C GLY A 98 6.04 7.20 6.83
N GLY A 99 6.00 6.65 8.06
CA GLY A 99 6.09 5.20 8.30
C GLY A 99 4.87 4.42 7.79
N LEU A 100 4.94 3.09 7.92
CA LEU A 100 3.91 2.19 7.43
C LEU A 100 2.53 2.43 8.09
N GLY A 101 1.49 2.46 7.27
CA GLY A 101 0.09 2.71 7.61
C GLY A 101 -0.31 4.18 7.56
N THR A 102 0.64 5.12 7.42
CA THR A 102 0.34 6.56 7.38
C THR A 102 -0.38 6.98 6.09
N GLY A 103 -0.13 6.30 4.98
CA GLY A 103 -0.81 6.54 3.71
C GLY A 103 -2.28 6.16 3.81
N HIS A 104 -2.57 4.97 4.34
CA HIS A 104 -3.94 4.54 4.65
C HIS A 104 -4.63 5.46 5.65
N THR A 105 -3.93 5.91 6.71
CA THR A 105 -4.49 6.88 7.67
C THR A 105 -4.90 8.17 6.95
N LEU A 106 -4.01 8.75 6.15
CA LEU A 106 -4.29 9.99 5.43
C LEU A 106 -5.42 9.80 4.40
N LYS A 107 -5.47 8.66 3.73
CA LYS A 107 -6.53 8.32 2.78
C LYS A 107 -7.91 8.27 3.45
N LEU A 108 -8.00 7.64 4.62
CA LEU A 108 -9.26 7.57 5.36
C LEU A 108 -9.71 8.96 5.82
N ILE A 109 -8.79 9.79 6.34
CA ILE A 109 -9.08 11.20 6.69
C ILE A 109 -9.58 11.97 5.46
N ASN A 110 -8.87 11.86 4.33
CA ASN A 110 -9.24 12.53 3.08
C ASN A 110 -10.64 12.11 2.61
N ASN A 111 -10.98 10.82 2.69
CA ASN A 111 -12.31 10.35 2.35
C ASN A 111 -13.37 10.89 3.32
N THR A 112 -13.09 10.96 4.62
CA THR A 112 -14.02 11.55 5.60
C THR A 112 -14.30 13.03 5.31
N ILE A 113 -13.28 13.80 4.90
CA ILE A 113 -13.44 15.24 4.58
C ILE A 113 -14.18 15.46 3.26
N ILE A 114 -13.83 14.70 2.21
CA ILE A 114 -14.42 14.87 0.87
C ILE A 114 -15.85 14.34 0.79
N GLN A 115 -16.19 13.32 1.58
CA GLN A 115 -17.53 12.73 1.64
C GLN A 115 -18.44 13.38 2.69
N ALA A 116 -17.94 14.38 3.44
CA ALA A 116 -18.76 15.23 4.31
C ALA A 116 -19.47 16.32 3.50
#